data_AF-A0A940QPY6-F1
#
_entry.id   AF-A0A940QPY6-F1
#
_cell.length_a   1.000
_cell.length_b   1.000
_cell.length_c   1.000
_cell.angle_alpha   90.00
_cell.angle_beta   90.00
_cell.angle_gamma   90.00
#
_symmetry.space_group_name_H-M   'P 1'
#
loop_
_entity.id
_entity.type
_entity.pdbx_description
1 polymer ?
#
loop_
_entity_poly.entity_id
_entity_poly.type
_entity_poly.pdbx_seq_one_letter_code
_entity_poly.pdbx_strand_id
1 'polypeptide(L)' 'RTLIMKNADAAAIRRAATAAGMVTLREDGASKVLAGETTIEEVLRVTQEDLL' A
#
# COMPACT_ATOMS: atom_id res chain seq x y z
N ARG A 1 -5.31 -17.14 0.89
CA ARG A 1 -6.61 -17.45 0.24
C ARG A 1 -7.77 -17.62 1.25
N THR A 2 -7.51 -18.02 2.50
CA THR A 2 -8.53 -18.19 3.55
C THR A 2 -9.44 -16.97 3.77
N LEU A 3 -8.87 -15.76 3.76
CA LEU A 3 -9.64 -14.52 3.99
C LEU A 3 -10.68 -14.25 2.90
N ILE A 4 -10.36 -14.58 1.64
CA ILE A 4 -11.30 -14.48 0.51
C ILE A 4 -12.47 -15.45 0.72
N MET A 5 -12.18 -16.70 1.11
CA MET A 5 -13.21 -17.71 1.37
C MET A 5 -14.11 -17.36 2.56
N LYS A 6 -13.61 -16.52 3.48
CA LYS A 6 -14.37 -16.03 4.64
C LYS A 6 -15.11 -14.72 4.34
N ASN A 7 -15.10 -14.20 3.11
CA ASN A 7 -15.61 -12.86 2.77
C ASN A 7 -15.09 -11.78 3.73
N ALA A 8 -13.81 -11.86 4.11
CA ALA A 8 -13.20 -10.87 4.98
C ALA A 8 -13.23 -9.49 4.32
N ASP A 9 -13.40 -8.45 5.15
CA ASP A 9 -13.42 -7.09 4.65
C ASP A 9 -12.07 -6.66 4.05
N ALA A 10 -12.11 -5.57 3.28
CA ALA A 10 -10.92 -5.06 2.60
C ALA A 10 -9.80 -4.66 3.58
N ALA A 11 -10.12 -4.23 4.80
CA ALA A 11 -9.13 -3.83 5.79
C ALA A 11 -8.41 -5.07 6.38
N ALA A 12 -9.14 -6.15 6.64
CA ALA A 12 -8.60 -7.43 7.09
C ALA A 12 -7.70 -8.06 6.02
N ILE A 13 -8.10 -8.00 4.75
CA ILE A 13 -7.26 -8.46 3.63
C ILE A 13 -6.00 -7.60 3.53
N ARG A 14 -6.13 -6.26 3.59
CA ARG A 14 -4.97 -5.35 3.55
C ARG A 14 -3.99 -5.63 4.69
N ARG A 15 -4.45 -5.69 5.94
CA ARG A 15 -3.60 -5.99 7.10
C ARG A 15 -2.86 -7.31 6.97
N ALA A 16 -3.53 -8.35 6.49
CA ALA A 16 -2.89 -9.65 6.29
C ALA A 16 -1.87 -9.64 5.15
N ALA A 17 -2.14 -8.88 4.08
CA ALA A 17 -1.22 -8.74 2.97
C ALA A 17 0.03 -7.93 3.35
N THR A 18 -0.13 -6.81 4.06
CA THR A 18 1.00 -6.00 4.54
C THR A 18 1.82 -6.77 5.58
N ALA A 19 1.19 -7.50 6.50
CA ALA A 19 1.88 -8.39 7.44
C ALA A 19 2.67 -9.51 6.74
N ALA A 20 2.25 -9.91 5.54
CA ALA A 20 2.96 -10.88 4.71
C ALA A 20 4.05 -10.26 3.80
N GLY A 21 4.34 -8.96 3.95
CA GLY A 21 5.38 -8.24 3.21
C GLY A 21 4.90 -7.55 1.93
N MET A 22 3.59 -7.42 1.71
CA MET A 22 3.08 -6.57 0.63
C MET A 22 3.36 -5.10 0.96
N VAL A 23 4.07 -4.43 0.07
CA VAL A 23 4.39 -3.00 0.15
C VAL A 23 3.18 -2.18 -0.34
N THR A 24 2.88 -1.08 0.32
CA THR A 24 1.80 -0.18 -0.12
C THR A 24 2.25 0.67 -1.30
N LEU A 25 1.29 1.20 -2.07
CA LEU A 25 1.60 2.06 -3.21
C LEU A 25 2.37 3.33 -2.77
N ARG A 26 2.12 3.82 -1.55
CA ARG A 26 2.83 4.97 -0.98
C ARG A 26 4.25 4.64 -0.59
N GLU A 27 4.49 3.47 0.00
CA GLU A 27 5.83 2.99 0.33
C GLU A 27 6.69 2.76 -0.94
N ASP A 28 6.10 2.17 -1.98
CA ASP A 28 6.74 2.05 -3.30
C ASP A 28 7.05 3.42 -3.91
N GLY A 29 6.09 4.34 -3.87
CA GLY A 29 6.28 5.72 -4.30
C GLY A 29 7.42 6.41 -3.55
N ALA A 30 7.51 6.25 -2.23
CA ALA A 30 8.59 6.82 -1.42
C ALA A 30 9.96 6.29 -1.84
N SER A 31 10.08 5.00 -2.14
CA SER A 31 11.32 4.41 -2.66
C SER A 31 11.72 5.03 -4.01
N LYS A 32 10.75 5.27 -4.90
CA LYS A 32 10.99 5.91 -6.20
C LYS A 32 11.40 7.37 -6.08
N VAL A 33 10.86 8.10 -5.09
CA VAL A 33 11.32 9.47 -4.78
C VAL A 33 12.78 9.46 -4.35
N LEU A 34 13.17 8.52 -3.47
CA LEU A 34 14.56 8.38 -3.02
C LEU A 34 15.51 7.99 -4.17
N ALA A 35 15.01 7.24 -5.16
CA ALA A 35 15.75 6.91 -6.37
C ALA A 35 15.80 8.05 -7.41
N GLY A 36 15.05 9.14 -7.20
CA GLY A 36 14.96 10.27 -8.15
C GLY A 36 14.11 9.98 -9.40
N GLU A 37 13.25 8.95 -9.35
CA GLU A 37 12.40 8.53 -10.48
C GLU A 37 11.06 9.29 -10.54
N THR A 38 10.58 9.79 -9.41
CA THR A 38 9.33 10.56 -9.29
C THR A 38 9.48 11.64 -8.22
N THR A 39 8.48 12.52 -8.09
CA THR A 39 8.48 13.58 -7.07
C THR A 39 7.53 13.25 -5.93
N ILE A 40 7.79 13.84 -4.77
CA ILE A 40 6.93 13.66 -3.60
C ILE A 40 5.50 14.17 -3.86
N GLU A 41 5.35 15.24 -4.64
CA GLU A 41 4.05 15.77 -5.04
C GLU A 41 3.26 14.77 -5.88
N GLU A 42 3.93 14.06 -6.79
CA GLU A 42 3.29 13.03 -7.61
C GLU A 42 2.81 11.86 -6.75
N VAL A 43 3.66 11.36 -5.84
CA VAL A 43 3.28 10.29 -4.91
C VAL A 43 2.12 10.70 -4.02
N LEU A 44 2.12 11.92 -3.48
CA LEU A 44 1.03 12.42 -2.64
C LEU A 44 -0.29 12.59 -3.43
N ARG A 45 -0.21 12.98 -4.70
CA ARG A 45 -1.40 13.12 -5.57
C ARG A 45 -2.02 11.78 -5.94
N VAL A 46 -1.22 10.74 -6.11
CA VAL A 46 -1.65 9.44 -6.66
C VAL A 46 -1.95 8.41 -5.56
N THR A 47 -1.42 8.59 -4.35
CA THR A 47 -1.59 7.65 -3.25
C THR A 47 -2.50 8.20 -2.15
N GLN A 48 -3.43 7.38 -1.67
CA GLN A 48 -4.24 7.72 -0.50
C GLN A 48 -3.40 7.62 0.78
N GLU A 49 -3.77 8.38 1.81
CA GLU A 49 -3.22 8.15 3.15
C GLU A 49 -3.59 6.75 3.61
N ASP A 50 -2.57 5.98 4.01
CA ASP A 50 -2.73 4.74 4.75
C ASP A 50 -3.17 5.09 6.19
N LEU A 51 -4.29 5.79 6.34
CA LEU A 51 -5.02 5.93 7.60
C LEU A 51 -5.79 4.63 7.81
N LEU A 52 -5.13 3.69 8.46
CA LEU A 52 -5.71 2.42 8.90
C LEU A 52 -6.75 2.61 10.00
#